data_AF-A0A0F3NAL7-F1
#
_entry.id   AF-A0A0F3NAL7-F1
#
_cell.length_a   1.000
_cell.length_b   1.000
_cell.length_c   1.000
_cell.angle_alpha   90.00
_cell.angle_beta   90.00
_cell.angle_gamma   90.00
#
_symmetry.space_group_name_H-M   'P 1'
#
loop_
_entity.id
_entity.type
_entity.pdbx_description
1 polymer ?
#
loop_
_entity_poly.entity_id
_entity_poly.type
_entity_poly.pdbx_seq_one_letter_code
_entity_poly.pdbx_strand_id
1 'polypeptide(L)'
;MSSAGDSGPGYVLNDFDAVPRLSYARSIDIRDSLSDLIRIQRDSYDAFIGIDEGSSGGIQSIFQSMFPIRDPLGRAVLEFVSCNIGEPQYDEYECIKRGITFSVPMRITLRFVVWKVQEVSFKEVKYVVDEGTLERSVKYMKEQEVSIGDLPMMTSYGTFIINGIERVIVSQMHRSPGVFFDSDKGKTYSSGKLIYSARIIPYRGSWLDFEFDIKDIIYFRIDKKRKLPVTYLLKALGMSNNDILDTFYDKVLYVRSDKGWKVPFVVDRFKGVRLSYDLMDVDGNVLIKANTRITLRIAKKLYADGLREYLVPFAGISGLFVATDLVDPASGAVIVSAGEAIASEHIVKLELFDISEIAFLNIDFLTVGPYVLNTLFLDRHITQEDALFEIYRVLRSGESPNLEAVKSFFKGSFLSQIDMICQLLEELS
;
A
#
# COMPACT_ATOMS: atom_id res chain seq x y z
N MET A 1 -58.09 -10.34 44.08
CA MET A 1 -58.44 -11.21 42.93
C MET A 1 -57.11 -11.71 42.37
N SER A 2 -56.49 -12.77 42.92
CA SER A 2 -56.74 -14.20 42.63
C SER A 2 -56.96 -14.45 41.13
N SER A 3 -56.18 -15.25 40.41
CA SER A 3 -55.50 -16.50 40.81
C SER A 3 -54.55 -17.00 39.72
N ALA A 4 -53.46 -17.67 40.14
CA ALA A 4 -52.82 -18.88 39.61
C ALA A 4 -52.48 -18.99 38.09
N GLY A 5 -51.32 -19.45 37.63
CA GLY A 5 -50.27 -20.29 38.22
C GLY A 5 -50.06 -21.53 37.34
N ASP A 6 -48.83 -21.72 36.81
CA ASP A 6 -48.10 -22.99 36.53
C ASP A 6 -46.97 -22.72 35.50
N SER A 7 -45.90 -23.50 35.40
CA SER A 7 -44.81 -23.87 36.31
C SER A 7 -43.70 -24.42 35.41
N GLY A 8 -42.51 -23.81 35.45
CA GLY A 8 -41.27 -24.37 34.91
C GLY A 8 -40.27 -24.44 36.06
N PRO A 9 -39.39 -25.46 36.14
CA PRO A 9 -38.63 -25.74 37.35
C PRO A 9 -37.71 -24.56 37.65
N GLY A 10 -38.11 -23.75 38.62
CA GLY A 10 -37.25 -22.75 39.21
C GLY A 10 -36.07 -23.50 39.82
N TYR A 11 -34.88 -23.21 39.33
CA TYR A 11 -33.67 -23.60 40.01
C TYR A 11 -33.68 -22.88 41.37
N VAL A 12 -34.12 -23.59 42.40
CA VAL A 12 -33.85 -23.22 43.78
C VAL A 12 -32.34 -23.38 43.93
N LEU A 13 -31.61 -22.27 43.78
CA LEU A 13 -30.27 -22.17 44.32
C LEU A 13 -30.44 -22.44 45.81
N ASN A 14 -29.97 -23.61 46.26
CA ASN A 14 -29.95 -23.97 47.67
C ASN A 14 -29.45 -22.76 48.48
N ASP A 15 -30.24 -22.34 49.47
CA ASP A 15 -29.88 -21.38 50.51
C ASP A 15 -28.70 -21.94 51.35
N PHE A 16 -27.51 -21.97 50.76
CA PHE A 16 -26.28 -22.01 51.53
C PHE A 16 -26.02 -20.59 52.00
N ASP A 17 -25.94 -20.39 53.32
CA ASP A 17 -25.42 -19.16 53.91
C ASP A 17 -24.15 -18.75 53.15
N ALA A 18 -24.24 -17.64 52.41
CA ALA A 18 -23.14 -17.16 51.59
C ALA A 18 -21.96 -16.87 52.50
N VAL A 19 -20.93 -17.71 52.47
CA VAL A 19 -19.72 -17.53 53.29
C VAL A 19 -19.05 -16.23 52.84
N PRO A 20 -19.00 -15.18 53.69
CA PRO A 20 -18.45 -13.89 53.27
C PRO A 20 -16.95 -14.04 53.06
N ARG A 21 -16.49 -13.76 51.84
CA ARG A 21 -15.06 -13.74 51.51
C ARG A 21 -14.42 -12.48 52.06
N LEU A 22 -13.59 -12.61 53.09
CA LEU A 22 -12.79 -11.48 53.59
C LEU A 22 -11.66 -11.15 52.60
N SER A 23 -11.63 -9.93 52.07
CA SER A 23 -10.55 -9.41 51.24
C SER A 23 -9.69 -8.43 52.03
N TYR A 24 -8.37 -8.66 52.07
CA TYR A 24 -7.41 -7.76 52.73
C TYR A 24 -6.83 -6.69 51.78
N ALA A 25 -7.34 -6.61 50.55
CA ALA A 25 -6.89 -5.63 49.56
C ALA A 25 -7.31 -4.20 49.98
N ARG A 26 -6.37 -3.27 49.92
CA ARG A 26 -6.60 -1.84 50.28
C ARG A 26 -7.00 -0.97 49.08
N SER A 27 -6.80 -1.46 47.86
CA SER A 27 -7.20 -0.79 46.61
C SER A 27 -8.65 -1.09 46.28
N ILE A 28 -9.36 -0.11 45.71
CA ILE A 28 -10.72 -0.29 45.18
C ILE A 28 -10.68 -1.42 44.14
N ASP A 29 -11.50 -2.44 44.34
CA ASP A 29 -11.61 -3.58 43.46
C ASP A 29 -12.46 -3.15 42.25
N ILE A 30 -11.83 -2.77 41.13
CA ILE A 30 -12.53 -2.43 39.87
C ILE A 30 -13.13 -3.69 39.20
N ARG A 31 -13.11 -4.85 39.88
CA ARG A 31 -13.53 -6.16 39.37
C ARG A 31 -14.95 -6.21 38.81
N ASP A 32 -15.85 -5.31 39.22
CA ASP A 32 -17.19 -5.23 38.64
C ASP A 32 -17.18 -4.86 37.15
N SER A 33 -16.06 -4.37 36.60
CA SER A 33 -15.90 -4.15 35.16
C SER A 33 -15.41 -5.38 34.38
N LEU A 34 -15.10 -6.50 35.05
CA LEU A 34 -14.59 -7.76 34.47
C LEU A 34 -15.61 -8.90 34.61
N SER A 35 -16.90 -8.58 34.50
CA SER A 35 -17.99 -9.53 34.77
C SER A 35 -18.16 -10.62 33.71
N ASP A 36 -17.69 -10.40 32.48
CA ASP A 36 -17.85 -11.35 31.38
C ASP A 36 -16.54 -11.64 30.66
N LEU A 37 -15.94 -12.80 31.00
CA LEU A 37 -14.68 -13.27 30.44
C LEU A 37 -14.83 -13.90 29.04
N ILE A 38 -16.04 -14.28 28.65
CA ILE A 38 -16.34 -14.90 27.35
C ILE A 38 -16.91 -13.89 26.34
N ARG A 39 -17.17 -12.65 26.79
CA ARG A 39 -17.68 -11.55 25.98
C ARG A 39 -17.01 -11.43 24.62
N ILE A 40 -15.68 -11.46 24.59
CA ILE A 40 -14.89 -11.29 23.35
C ILE A 40 -15.27 -12.33 22.29
N GLN A 41 -15.54 -13.58 22.70
CA GLN A 41 -15.93 -14.64 21.77
C GLN A 41 -17.36 -14.44 21.29
N ARG A 42 -18.29 -14.14 22.20
CA ARG A 42 -19.71 -13.93 21.88
C ARG A 42 -19.90 -12.71 20.98
N ASP A 43 -19.40 -11.54 21.39
CA ASP A 43 -19.49 -10.29 20.63
C ASP A 43 -18.88 -10.46 19.23
N SER A 44 -17.76 -11.18 19.10
CA SER A 44 -17.14 -11.45 17.79
C SER A 44 -17.99 -12.35 16.89
N TYR A 45 -18.69 -13.33 17.46
CA TYR A 45 -19.51 -14.27 16.71
C TYR A 45 -20.87 -13.67 16.36
N ASP A 46 -21.47 -12.92 17.27
CA ASP A 46 -22.70 -12.17 17.05
C ASP A 46 -22.50 -11.12 15.94
N ALA A 47 -21.37 -10.43 15.93
CA ALA A 47 -20.98 -9.52 14.84
C ALA A 47 -20.77 -10.25 13.50
N PHE A 48 -20.27 -11.50 13.53
CA PHE A 48 -20.10 -12.31 12.33
C PHE A 48 -21.43 -12.74 11.73
N ILE A 49 -22.37 -13.21 12.56
CA ILE A 49 -23.73 -13.60 12.14
C ILE A 49 -24.57 -12.38 11.72
N GLY A 50 -24.48 -11.29 12.47
CA GLY A 50 -25.32 -10.10 12.27
C GLY A 50 -26.71 -10.25 12.86
N ILE A 51 -26.79 -10.51 14.17
CA ILE A 51 -28.07 -10.72 14.88
C ILE A 51 -28.83 -9.38 15.08
N ASP A 52 -28.14 -8.24 15.05
CA ASP A 52 -28.76 -6.93 15.25
C ASP A 52 -29.43 -6.38 13.97
N GLU A 53 -30.76 -6.22 14.03
CA GLU A 53 -31.58 -5.58 13.00
C GLU A 53 -31.07 -4.15 12.71
N GLY A 54 -30.33 -4.00 11.61
CA GLY A 54 -29.85 -2.70 11.12
C GLY A 54 -28.34 -2.63 10.85
N SER A 55 -27.56 -3.62 11.32
CA SER A 55 -26.15 -3.76 10.95
C SER A 55 -26.00 -4.85 9.88
N SER A 56 -25.33 -4.53 8.77
CA SER A 56 -24.95 -5.55 7.78
C SER A 56 -23.91 -6.47 8.43
N GLY A 57 -24.36 -7.64 8.90
CA GLY A 57 -23.52 -8.63 9.59
C GLY A 57 -22.29 -9.05 8.78
N GLY A 58 -21.30 -9.64 9.47
CA GLY A 58 -20.06 -10.11 8.85
C GLY A 58 -20.29 -10.97 7.61
N ILE A 59 -21.15 -12.00 7.71
CA ILE A 59 -21.51 -12.89 6.59
C ILE A 59 -22.11 -12.10 5.41
N GLN A 60 -23.03 -11.17 5.69
CA GLN A 60 -23.66 -10.37 4.66
C GLN A 60 -22.65 -9.46 3.95
N SER A 61 -21.74 -8.82 4.70
CA SER A 61 -20.69 -7.98 4.13
C SER A 61 -19.72 -8.79 3.25
N ILE A 62 -19.42 -10.03 3.63
CA ILE A 62 -18.60 -10.95 2.83
C ILE A 62 -19.30 -11.25 1.50
N PHE A 63 -20.59 -11.60 1.49
CA PHE A 63 -21.30 -11.84 0.23
C PHE A 63 -21.41 -10.57 -0.61
N GLN A 64 -21.73 -9.42 -0.01
CA GLN A 64 -21.75 -8.14 -0.72
C GLN A 64 -20.39 -7.76 -1.34
N SER A 65 -19.28 -8.19 -0.74
CA SER A 65 -17.94 -7.94 -1.31
C SER A 65 -17.62 -8.83 -2.52
N MET A 66 -18.28 -9.98 -2.65
CA MET A 66 -18.05 -10.93 -3.75
C MET A 66 -19.03 -10.73 -4.91
N PHE A 67 -20.24 -10.26 -4.62
CA PHE A 67 -21.29 -10.02 -5.60
C PHE A 67 -21.33 -8.52 -5.99
N PRO A 68 -21.76 -8.17 -7.21
CA PRO A 68 -22.34 -9.05 -8.23
C PRO A 68 -21.27 -9.76 -9.09
N ILE A 69 -21.53 -11.03 -9.41
CA ILE A 69 -20.70 -11.80 -10.34
C ILE A 69 -21.23 -11.58 -11.76
N ARG A 70 -20.37 -11.11 -12.65
CA ARG A 70 -20.74 -10.76 -14.03
C ARG A 70 -20.19 -11.79 -15.01
N ASP A 71 -20.99 -12.16 -16.01
CA ASP A 71 -20.52 -12.91 -17.18
C ASP A 71 -19.39 -12.10 -17.86
N PRO A 72 -18.26 -12.70 -18.27
CA PRO A 72 -17.19 -11.97 -18.98
C PRO A 72 -17.68 -11.21 -20.23
N LEU A 73 -18.75 -11.70 -20.86
CA LEU A 73 -19.40 -11.07 -22.00
C LEU A 73 -20.54 -10.10 -21.61
N GLY A 74 -20.73 -9.81 -20.33
CA GLY A 74 -21.72 -8.84 -19.83
C GLY A 74 -23.19 -9.22 -20.03
N ARG A 75 -23.50 -10.44 -20.49
CA ARG A 75 -24.87 -10.84 -20.86
C ARG A 75 -25.74 -11.15 -19.65
N ALA A 76 -25.12 -11.61 -18.56
CA ALA A 76 -25.81 -11.98 -17.34
C ALA A 76 -25.04 -11.52 -16.10
N VAL A 77 -25.79 -11.31 -15.03
CA VAL A 77 -25.29 -10.90 -13.73
C VAL A 77 -25.98 -11.74 -12.67
N LEU A 78 -25.20 -12.23 -11.71
CA LEU A 78 -25.69 -12.87 -10.50
C LEU A 78 -25.50 -11.87 -9.35
N GLU A 79 -26.60 -11.51 -8.69
CA GLU A 79 -26.66 -10.55 -7.60
C GLU A 79 -27.00 -11.26 -6.29
N PHE A 80 -26.43 -10.78 -5.19
CA PHE A 80 -26.79 -11.21 -3.85
C PHE A 80 -27.89 -10.31 -3.30
N VAL A 81 -28.98 -10.91 -2.81
CA VAL A 81 -30.13 -10.20 -2.24
C VAL A 81 -30.07 -10.23 -0.71
N SER A 82 -30.02 -11.42 -0.13
CA SER A 82 -30.03 -11.59 1.33
C SER A 82 -29.43 -12.93 1.76
N CYS A 83 -29.03 -13.01 3.03
CA CYS A 83 -28.62 -14.23 3.70
C CYS A 83 -29.65 -14.54 4.80
N ASN A 84 -30.09 -15.79 4.87
CA ASN A 84 -30.99 -16.29 5.92
C ASN A 84 -30.29 -17.44 6.64
N ILE A 85 -30.24 -17.32 7.97
CA ILE A 85 -29.66 -18.31 8.86
C ILE A 85 -30.82 -18.99 9.57
N GLY A 86 -31.00 -20.29 9.32
CA GLY A 86 -32.07 -21.07 9.90
C GLY A 86 -31.83 -21.42 11.36
N GLU A 87 -32.70 -22.28 11.90
CA GLU A 87 -32.60 -22.77 13.27
C GLU A 87 -31.85 -24.10 13.36
N PRO A 88 -31.24 -24.43 14.51
CA PRO A 88 -30.55 -25.70 14.70
C PRO A 88 -31.53 -26.86 14.59
N GLN A 89 -31.16 -27.92 13.87
CA GLN A 89 -32.01 -29.11 13.74
C GLN A 89 -32.05 -29.97 15.03
N TYR A 90 -30.99 -29.89 15.83
CA TYR A 90 -30.78 -30.66 17.05
C TYR A 90 -30.26 -29.74 18.14
N ASP A 91 -30.51 -30.10 19.40
CA ASP A 91 -29.95 -29.39 20.54
C ASP A 91 -28.48 -29.78 20.80
N GLU A 92 -27.81 -29.01 21.67
CA GLU A 92 -26.41 -29.21 22.02
C GLU A 92 -26.14 -30.63 22.58
N TYR A 93 -27.03 -31.13 23.44
CA TYR A 93 -26.87 -32.43 24.11
C TYR A 93 -27.00 -33.60 23.13
N GLU A 94 -27.96 -33.52 22.21
CA GLU A 94 -28.17 -34.52 21.18
C GLU A 94 -27.02 -34.54 20.17
N CYS A 95 -26.48 -33.36 19.82
CA CYS A 95 -25.27 -33.27 19.00
C CYS A 95 -24.07 -34.00 19.62
N ILE A 96 -23.84 -33.81 20.93
CA ILE A 96 -22.77 -34.51 21.67
C ILE A 96 -23.01 -36.03 21.67
N LYS A 97 -24.21 -36.47 22.02
CA LYS A 97 -24.55 -37.89 22.13
C LYS A 97 -24.48 -38.62 20.78
N ARG A 98 -24.90 -37.97 19.69
CA ARG A 98 -24.90 -38.53 18.33
C ARG A 98 -23.56 -38.39 17.62
N GLY A 99 -22.62 -37.60 18.15
CA GLY A 99 -21.34 -37.36 17.49
C GLY A 99 -21.44 -36.45 16.26
N ILE A 100 -22.44 -35.56 16.20
CA ILE A 100 -22.68 -34.65 15.07
C ILE A 100 -22.30 -33.21 15.45
N THR A 101 -22.14 -32.34 14.45
CA THR A 101 -21.84 -30.92 14.65
C THR A 101 -23.11 -30.14 14.99
N PHE A 102 -23.02 -29.24 15.97
CA PHE A 102 -24.10 -28.30 16.28
C PHE A 102 -24.05 -27.14 15.29
N SER A 103 -24.99 -27.11 14.34
CA SER A 103 -24.98 -26.17 13.22
C SER A 103 -26.38 -25.79 12.76
N VAL A 104 -26.46 -24.65 12.09
CA VAL A 104 -27.66 -24.10 11.47
C VAL A 104 -27.54 -24.12 9.95
N PRO A 105 -28.62 -24.42 9.20
CA PRO A 105 -28.58 -24.35 7.75
C PRO A 105 -28.52 -22.89 7.29
N MET A 106 -27.54 -22.58 6.43
CA MET A 106 -27.38 -21.25 5.83
C MET A 106 -27.89 -21.25 4.40
N ARG A 107 -28.78 -20.30 4.10
CA ARG A 107 -29.36 -20.11 2.78
C ARG A 107 -29.13 -18.69 2.30
N ILE A 108 -28.86 -18.54 1.02
CA ILE A 108 -28.70 -17.22 0.38
C ILE A 108 -29.71 -17.06 -0.73
N THR A 109 -30.28 -15.86 -0.83
CA THR A 109 -31.17 -15.48 -1.93
C THR A 109 -30.33 -14.80 -3.00
N LEU A 110 -30.29 -15.42 -4.18
CA LEU A 110 -29.57 -14.91 -5.34
C LEU A 110 -30.57 -14.48 -6.41
N ARG A 111 -30.26 -13.38 -7.08
CA ARG A 111 -31.00 -12.91 -8.25
C ARG A 111 -30.14 -13.09 -9.50
N PHE A 112 -30.62 -13.87 -10.45
CA PHE A 112 -29.99 -14.03 -11.75
C PHE A 112 -30.69 -13.15 -12.77
N VAL A 113 -29.96 -12.17 -13.32
CA VAL A 113 -30.44 -11.20 -14.31
C VAL A 113 -29.76 -11.46 -15.64
N VAL A 114 -30.53 -11.69 -16.69
CA VAL A 114 -30.05 -11.78 -18.07
C VAL A 114 -30.54 -10.58 -18.84
N TRP A 115 -29.61 -9.83 -19.42
CA TRP A 115 -29.92 -8.64 -20.20
C TRP A 115 -30.30 -9.01 -21.64
N LYS A 116 -31.17 -8.22 -22.25
CA LYS A 116 -31.46 -8.35 -23.67
C LYS A 116 -30.36 -7.63 -24.46
N VAL A 117 -29.60 -8.39 -25.22
CA VAL A 117 -28.46 -7.88 -26.00
C VAL A 117 -28.84 -7.80 -27.47
N GLN A 118 -28.55 -6.65 -28.08
CA GLN A 118 -28.80 -6.34 -29.48
C GLN A 118 -27.64 -6.87 -30.35
N GLU A 119 -26.41 -6.61 -29.93
CA GLU A 119 -25.19 -7.05 -30.61
C GLU A 119 -24.08 -7.35 -29.58
N VAL A 120 -23.36 -8.46 -29.77
CA VAL A 120 -22.19 -8.83 -28.95
C VAL A 120 -20.95 -8.74 -29.83
N SER A 121 -20.10 -7.75 -29.58
CA SER A 121 -18.76 -7.69 -30.16
C SER A 121 -17.71 -8.04 -29.10
N PHE A 122 -16.47 -8.34 -29.52
CA PHE A 122 -15.35 -8.59 -28.59
C PHE A 122 -14.96 -7.38 -27.74
N LYS A 123 -15.41 -6.16 -28.09
CA LYS A 123 -15.03 -4.91 -27.41
C LYS A 123 -16.19 -4.24 -26.67
N GLU A 124 -17.42 -4.43 -27.12
CA GLU A 124 -18.60 -3.79 -26.56
C GLU A 124 -19.87 -4.64 -26.72
N VAL A 125 -20.75 -4.54 -25.73
CA VAL A 125 -22.06 -5.20 -25.68
C VAL A 125 -23.12 -4.12 -25.79
N LYS A 126 -23.88 -4.12 -26.88
CA LYS A 126 -25.00 -3.19 -27.05
C LYS A 126 -26.25 -3.80 -26.44
N TYR A 127 -26.68 -3.22 -25.32
CA TYR A 127 -27.93 -3.63 -24.67
C TYR A 127 -29.12 -3.00 -25.40
N VAL A 128 -30.24 -3.72 -25.44
CA VAL A 128 -31.52 -3.13 -25.82
C VAL A 128 -31.94 -2.23 -24.65
N VAL A 129 -32.08 -0.94 -24.91
CA VAL A 129 -32.56 0.04 -23.93
C VAL A 129 -34.04 0.29 -24.19
N ASP A 130 -34.85 0.31 -23.13
CA ASP A 130 -36.26 0.65 -23.28
C ASP A 130 -36.41 2.16 -23.52
N GLU A 131 -37.05 2.52 -24.64
CA GLU A 131 -37.15 3.90 -25.15
C GLU A 131 -37.87 4.87 -24.19
N GLY A 132 -38.55 4.37 -23.15
CA GLY A 132 -39.26 5.16 -22.15
C GLY A 132 -38.52 5.41 -20.83
N THR A 133 -37.55 4.57 -20.45
CA THR A 133 -36.87 4.64 -19.14
C THR A 133 -35.36 4.85 -19.23
N LEU A 134 -34.78 4.74 -20.43
CA LEU A 134 -33.32 4.76 -20.64
C LEU A 134 -32.55 3.65 -19.87
N GLU A 135 -33.26 2.66 -19.34
CA GLU A 135 -32.69 1.52 -18.59
C GLU A 135 -32.48 0.30 -19.49
N ARG A 136 -31.53 -0.56 -19.11
CA ARG A 136 -31.22 -1.81 -19.83
C ARG A 136 -32.41 -2.76 -19.72
N SER A 137 -32.95 -3.18 -20.86
CA SER A 137 -34.09 -4.11 -20.87
C SER A 137 -33.64 -5.51 -20.40
N VAL A 138 -34.39 -6.05 -19.44
CA VAL A 138 -34.14 -7.36 -18.84
C VAL A 138 -34.84 -8.42 -19.69
N LYS A 139 -34.09 -9.42 -20.16
CA LYS A 139 -34.65 -10.58 -20.88
C LYS A 139 -35.26 -11.59 -19.92
N TYR A 140 -34.57 -11.84 -18.80
CA TYR A 140 -34.98 -12.83 -17.82
C TYR A 140 -34.45 -12.42 -16.44
N MET A 141 -35.32 -12.50 -15.44
CA MET A 141 -34.95 -12.29 -14.05
C MET A 141 -35.56 -13.39 -13.21
N LYS A 142 -34.74 -14.09 -12.43
CA LYS A 142 -35.21 -15.09 -11.48
C LYS A 142 -34.48 -14.94 -10.17
N GLU A 143 -35.24 -14.87 -9.09
CA GLU A 143 -34.75 -14.98 -7.74
C GLU A 143 -34.90 -16.42 -7.26
N GLN A 144 -33.87 -16.92 -6.57
CA GLN A 144 -33.90 -18.25 -6.00
C GLN A 144 -33.10 -18.30 -4.71
N GLU A 145 -33.68 -18.95 -3.71
CA GLU A 145 -33.00 -19.30 -2.48
C GLU A 145 -32.17 -20.57 -2.70
N VAL A 146 -30.90 -20.52 -2.32
CA VAL A 146 -29.92 -21.60 -2.49
C VAL A 146 -29.30 -21.92 -1.13
N SER A 147 -29.27 -23.20 -0.76
CA SER A 147 -28.55 -23.66 0.42
C SER A 147 -27.05 -23.71 0.13
N ILE A 148 -26.25 -23.04 0.96
CA ILE A 148 -24.78 -22.96 0.79
C ILE A 148 -24.03 -23.89 1.74
N GLY A 149 -24.72 -24.47 2.72
CA GLY A 149 -24.18 -25.39 3.72
C GLY A 149 -24.62 -25.04 5.13
N ASP A 150 -24.06 -25.75 6.11
CA ASP A 150 -24.38 -25.57 7.52
C ASP A 150 -23.29 -24.74 8.22
N LEU A 151 -23.70 -23.78 9.02
CA LEU A 151 -22.83 -22.94 9.84
C LEU A 151 -22.78 -23.48 11.28
N PRO A 152 -21.61 -23.85 11.82
CA PRO A 152 -21.50 -24.26 13.22
C PRO A 152 -21.91 -23.13 14.16
N MET A 153 -22.84 -23.41 15.09
CA MET A 153 -23.35 -22.44 16.05
C MET A 153 -22.52 -22.42 17.33
N MET A 154 -22.34 -21.22 17.88
CA MET A 154 -21.73 -21.01 19.19
C MET A 154 -22.74 -21.32 20.29
N THR A 155 -22.32 -22.07 21.31
CA THR A 155 -23.12 -22.35 22.51
C THR A 155 -23.16 -21.13 23.44
N SER A 156 -24.01 -21.15 24.46
CA SER A 156 -24.06 -20.08 25.47
C SER A 156 -22.74 -19.87 26.22
N TYR A 157 -21.85 -20.85 26.21
CA TYR A 157 -20.55 -20.82 26.89
C TYR A 157 -19.40 -20.31 26.02
N GLY A 158 -19.66 -19.94 24.76
CA GLY A 158 -18.61 -19.51 23.83
C GLY A 158 -17.82 -20.68 23.20
N THR A 159 -18.39 -21.88 23.19
CA THR A 159 -17.79 -23.09 22.62
C THR A 159 -18.54 -23.52 21.34
N PHE A 160 -17.96 -24.43 20.57
CA PHE A 160 -18.57 -25.04 19.38
C PHE A 160 -18.53 -26.55 19.51
N ILE A 161 -19.63 -27.22 19.19
CA ILE A 161 -19.69 -28.69 19.15
C ILE A 161 -19.40 -29.15 17.73
N ILE A 162 -18.22 -29.73 17.50
CA ILE A 162 -17.80 -30.26 16.20
C ILE A 162 -17.65 -31.78 16.31
N ASN A 163 -18.47 -32.52 15.55
CA ASN A 163 -18.53 -33.99 15.62
C ASN A 163 -18.73 -34.52 17.05
N GLY A 164 -19.66 -33.90 17.79
CA GLY A 164 -19.98 -34.22 19.19
C GLY A 164 -18.92 -33.84 20.23
N ILE A 165 -17.85 -33.15 19.84
CA ILE A 165 -16.78 -32.72 20.73
C ILE A 165 -16.80 -31.21 20.85
N GLU A 166 -16.83 -30.69 22.07
CA GLU A 166 -16.71 -29.26 22.34
C GLU A 166 -15.30 -28.74 22.02
N ARG A 167 -15.26 -27.59 21.35
CA ARG A 167 -14.06 -26.90 20.91
C ARG A 167 -14.18 -25.40 21.16
N VAL A 168 -13.03 -24.75 21.29
CA VAL A 168 -12.94 -23.29 21.44
C VAL A 168 -12.07 -22.74 20.32
N ILE A 169 -12.46 -21.59 19.76
CA ILE A 169 -11.65 -20.86 18.79
C ILE A 169 -10.81 -19.83 19.54
N VAL A 170 -9.48 -19.97 19.47
CA VAL A 170 -8.56 -19.05 20.15
C VAL A 170 -8.34 -17.82 19.26
N SER A 171 -8.50 -16.63 19.86
CA SER A 171 -8.21 -15.37 19.17
C SER A 171 -6.74 -15.32 18.76
N GLN A 172 -6.49 -15.08 17.47
CA GLN A 172 -5.14 -14.99 16.94
C GLN A 172 -4.61 -13.55 17.01
N MET A 173 -3.37 -13.39 17.47
CA MET A 173 -2.65 -12.14 17.36
C MET A 173 -1.80 -12.15 16.09
N HIS A 174 -2.10 -11.23 15.18
CA HIS A 174 -1.36 -11.04 13.94
C HIS A 174 -1.00 -9.56 13.77
N ARG A 175 -0.04 -9.28 12.89
CA ARG A 175 0.31 -7.89 12.57
C ARG A 175 -0.85 -7.24 11.83
N SER A 176 -1.22 -6.03 12.26
CA SER A 176 -2.21 -5.25 11.55
C SER A 176 -1.74 -4.94 10.12
N PRO A 177 -2.67 -4.81 9.16
CA PRO A 177 -2.35 -4.25 7.86
C PRO A 177 -1.74 -2.85 8.01
N GLY A 178 -0.82 -2.48 7.11
CA GLY A 178 -0.18 -1.18 7.10
C GLY A 178 1.28 -1.22 6.64
N VAL A 179 1.98 -0.11 6.85
CA VAL A 179 3.38 0.08 6.49
C VAL A 179 4.24 0.04 7.75
N PHE A 180 5.25 -0.82 7.74
CA PHE A 180 6.18 -1.03 8.85
C PHE A 180 7.59 -0.65 8.40
N PHE A 181 8.25 0.22 9.15
CA PHE A 181 9.66 0.54 8.96
C PHE A 181 10.48 -0.16 10.04
N ASP A 182 11.55 -0.83 9.63
CA ASP A 182 12.45 -1.54 10.54
C ASP A 182 13.90 -1.33 10.14
N SER A 183 14.82 -1.56 11.09
CA SER A 183 16.25 -1.58 10.82
C SER A 183 16.89 -2.84 11.36
N ASP A 184 17.91 -3.33 10.67
CA ASP A 184 18.69 -4.51 11.10
C ASP A 184 19.51 -4.27 12.38
N LYS A 185 19.52 -3.01 12.87
CA LYS A 185 20.33 -2.53 14.00
C LYS A 185 21.83 -2.84 13.81
N GLY A 186 22.30 -2.87 12.56
CA GLY A 186 23.68 -3.13 12.18
C GLY A 186 24.14 -4.57 12.40
N LYS A 187 23.20 -5.52 12.53
CA LYS A 187 23.50 -6.93 12.79
C LYS A 187 23.81 -7.72 11.53
N THR A 188 23.32 -7.31 10.37
CA THR A 188 23.42 -8.12 9.15
C THR A 188 24.82 -8.08 8.55
N TYR A 189 25.55 -6.98 8.72
CA TYR A 189 26.88 -6.81 8.13
C TYR A 189 27.92 -6.33 9.13
N SER A 190 29.16 -6.83 8.96
CA SER A 190 30.30 -6.49 9.83
C SER A 190 30.71 -5.03 9.79
N SER A 191 30.27 -4.26 8.79
CA SER A 191 30.49 -2.82 8.72
C SER A 191 29.74 -2.03 9.79
N GLY A 192 28.74 -2.64 10.45
CA GLY A 192 27.87 -1.98 11.41
C GLY A 192 26.93 -0.94 10.80
N LYS A 193 26.90 -0.83 9.46
CA LYS A 193 25.98 0.06 8.75
C LYS A 193 24.55 -0.41 8.97
N LEU A 194 23.69 0.52 9.39
CA LEU A 194 22.26 0.27 9.57
C LEU A 194 21.61 0.08 8.20
N ILE A 195 20.87 -1.01 8.04
CA ILE A 195 20.04 -1.26 6.88
C ILE A 195 18.60 -1.07 7.24
N TYR A 196 17.95 -0.16 6.52
CA TYR A 196 16.54 0.12 6.67
C TYR A 196 15.72 -0.74 5.71
N SER A 197 14.53 -1.10 6.17
CA SER A 197 13.54 -1.81 5.37
C SER A 197 12.16 -1.24 5.63
N ALA A 198 11.30 -1.30 4.62
CA ALA A 198 9.89 -0.98 4.70
C ALA A 198 9.07 -2.19 4.25
N ARG A 199 8.03 -2.56 4.99
CA ARG A 199 7.15 -3.68 4.66
C ARG A 199 5.71 -3.20 4.61
N ILE A 200 5.05 -3.45 3.49
CA ILE A 200 3.63 -3.21 3.29
C ILE A 200 2.90 -4.53 3.48
N ILE A 201 2.08 -4.61 4.53
CA ILE A 201 1.21 -5.75 4.83
C ILE A 201 -0.21 -5.38 4.43
N PRO A 202 -0.75 -5.94 3.34
CA PRO A 202 -2.15 -5.72 3.00
C PRO A 202 -3.07 -6.53 3.91
N TYR A 203 -4.35 -6.14 3.99
CA TYR A 203 -5.37 -6.97 4.64
C TYR A 203 -5.57 -8.30 3.90
N ARG A 204 -5.53 -8.27 2.56
CA ARG A 204 -5.56 -9.43 1.69
C ARG A 204 -4.69 -9.19 0.47
N GLY A 205 -3.81 -10.14 0.15
CA GLY A 205 -2.96 -10.07 -1.03
C GLY A 205 -1.49 -10.31 -0.71
N SER A 206 -0.65 -10.02 -1.71
CA SER A 206 0.80 -10.21 -1.62
C SER A 206 1.48 -9.13 -0.80
N TRP A 207 2.47 -9.52 -0.01
CA TRP A 207 3.26 -8.59 0.80
C TRP A 207 4.34 -7.94 -0.06
N LEU A 208 4.55 -6.64 0.13
CA LEU A 208 5.58 -5.88 -0.57
C LEU A 208 6.64 -5.40 0.43
N ASP A 209 7.86 -5.87 0.25
CA ASP A 209 9.00 -5.51 1.09
C ASP A 209 9.98 -4.67 0.27
N PHE A 210 10.48 -3.59 0.86
CA PHE A 210 11.57 -2.76 0.37
C PHE A 210 12.73 -2.84 1.36
N GLU A 211 13.95 -2.90 0.86
CA GLU A 211 15.14 -2.93 1.71
C GLU A 211 16.35 -2.32 1.00
N PHE A 212 17.21 -1.69 1.79
CA PHE A 212 18.51 -1.24 1.34
C PHE A 212 19.53 -2.37 1.35
N ASP A 213 20.50 -2.32 0.44
CA ASP A 213 21.73 -3.10 0.53
C ASP A 213 22.88 -2.25 1.12
N ILE A 214 24.01 -2.89 1.45
CA ILE A 214 25.22 -2.20 1.95
C ILE A 214 25.68 -1.10 0.98
N LYS A 215 25.50 -1.34 -0.32
CA LYS A 215 25.87 -0.43 -1.41
C LYS A 215 24.85 0.69 -1.65
N ASP A 216 23.88 0.89 -0.75
CA ASP A 216 22.87 1.95 -0.87
C ASP A 216 21.96 1.80 -2.09
N ILE A 217 21.82 0.56 -2.58
CA ILE A 217 20.88 0.18 -3.62
C ILE A 217 19.56 -0.24 -2.97
N ILE A 218 18.44 0.21 -3.54
CA ILE A 218 17.11 -0.11 -3.04
C ILE A 218 16.55 -1.29 -3.81
N TYR A 219 16.20 -2.34 -3.09
CA TYR A 219 15.53 -3.52 -3.63
C TYR A 219 14.09 -3.59 -3.14
N PHE A 220 13.24 -4.24 -3.92
CA PHE A 220 11.95 -4.73 -3.48
C PHE A 220 11.84 -6.24 -3.68
N ARG A 221 10.93 -6.86 -2.94
CA ARG A 221 10.54 -8.27 -3.11
C ARG A 221 9.05 -8.42 -2.81
N ILE A 222 8.43 -9.37 -3.49
CA ILE A 222 7.02 -9.72 -3.30
C ILE A 222 6.96 -11.11 -2.67
N ASP A 223 6.16 -11.30 -1.62
CA ASP A 223 5.96 -12.59 -0.95
C ASP A 223 7.25 -13.34 -0.59
N LYS A 224 8.28 -12.59 -0.17
CA LYS A 224 9.62 -13.10 0.16
C LYS A 224 10.31 -13.86 -1.00
N LYS A 225 9.93 -13.59 -2.25
CA LYS A 225 10.59 -14.08 -3.46
C LYS A 225 11.91 -13.34 -3.73
N ARG A 226 12.53 -13.61 -4.88
CA ARG A 226 13.79 -13.00 -5.33
C ARG A 226 13.69 -11.47 -5.31
N LYS A 227 14.75 -10.81 -4.85
CA LYS A 227 14.88 -9.35 -4.85
C LYS A 227 15.03 -8.81 -6.28
N LEU A 228 14.41 -7.67 -6.55
CA LEU A 228 14.56 -6.88 -7.78
C LEU A 228 14.86 -5.43 -7.41
N PRO A 229 15.62 -4.67 -8.23
CA PRO A 229 15.82 -3.23 -7.99
C PRO A 229 14.48 -2.47 -7.98
N VAL A 230 14.31 -1.49 -7.10
CA VAL A 230 13.03 -0.76 -6.95
C VAL A 230 12.55 -0.09 -8.24
N THR A 231 13.48 0.25 -9.13
CA THR A 231 13.24 0.84 -10.44
C THR A 231 12.43 -0.05 -11.38
N TYR A 232 12.50 -1.37 -11.24
CA TYR A 232 11.62 -2.29 -11.97
C TYR A 232 10.14 -2.08 -11.60
N LEU A 233 9.84 -1.86 -10.32
CA LEU A 233 8.48 -1.60 -9.88
C LEU A 233 7.98 -0.26 -10.42
N LEU A 234 8.80 0.79 -10.33
CA LEU A 234 8.46 2.14 -10.82
C LEU A 234 8.23 2.15 -12.34
N LYS A 235 9.08 1.45 -13.10
CA LYS A 235 8.90 1.29 -14.55
C LYS A 235 7.68 0.47 -14.90
N ALA A 236 7.39 -0.60 -14.16
CA ALA A 236 6.17 -1.39 -14.35
C ALA A 236 4.90 -0.54 -14.13
N LEU A 237 4.94 0.43 -13.21
CA LEU A 237 3.89 1.43 -12.99
C LEU A 237 3.80 2.50 -14.10
N GLY A 238 4.73 2.51 -15.07
CA GLY A 238 4.71 3.40 -16.23
C GLY A 238 5.61 4.63 -16.11
N MET A 239 6.47 4.72 -15.08
CA MET A 239 7.41 5.84 -14.95
C MET A 239 8.62 5.64 -15.88
N SER A 240 8.98 6.68 -16.62
CA SER A 240 10.26 6.74 -17.36
C SER A 240 11.43 7.03 -16.41
N ASN A 241 12.66 6.88 -16.91
CA ASN A 241 13.86 7.21 -16.12
C ASN A 241 13.84 8.67 -15.64
N ASN A 242 13.37 9.61 -16.47
CA ASN A 242 13.27 11.02 -16.11
C ASN A 242 12.17 11.25 -15.07
N ASP A 243 11.01 10.61 -15.22
CA ASP A 243 9.92 10.73 -14.23
C ASP A 243 10.36 10.23 -12.85
N ILE A 244 11.15 9.14 -12.81
CA ILE A 244 11.73 8.63 -11.57
C ILE A 244 12.65 9.69 -10.95
N LEU A 245 13.58 10.26 -11.72
CA LEU A 245 14.49 11.28 -11.18
C LEU A 245 13.73 12.52 -10.69
N ASP A 246 12.74 12.98 -11.43
CA ASP A 246 11.92 14.15 -11.12
C ASP A 246 11.05 13.95 -9.88
N THR A 247 10.62 12.70 -9.62
CA THR A 247 9.81 12.37 -8.44
C THR A 247 10.65 12.35 -7.16
N PHE A 248 11.92 11.92 -7.24
CA PHE A 248 12.75 11.69 -6.05
C PHE A 248 13.79 12.77 -5.78
N TYR A 249 14.09 13.65 -6.75
CA TYR A 249 15.10 14.68 -6.61
C TYR A 249 14.63 16.03 -7.12
N ASP A 250 14.84 17.06 -6.29
CA ASP A 250 14.72 18.44 -6.76
C ASP A 250 15.82 18.77 -7.76
N LYS A 251 15.53 19.70 -8.67
CA LYS A 251 16.48 20.21 -9.66
C LYS A 251 17.01 21.58 -9.25
N VAL A 252 18.28 21.82 -9.52
CA VAL A 252 18.92 23.12 -9.35
C VAL A 252 19.42 23.60 -10.70
N LEU A 253 18.92 24.76 -11.13
CA LEU A 253 19.35 25.40 -12.36
C LEU A 253 20.64 26.20 -12.13
N TYR A 254 21.62 25.97 -13.00
CA TYR A 254 22.90 26.67 -13.05
C TYR A 254 22.90 27.47 -14.35
N VAL A 255 22.97 28.80 -14.24
CA VAL A 255 22.95 29.71 -15.39
C VAL A 255 24.36 30.27 -15.60
N ARG A 256 24.89 30.16 -16.82
CA ARG A 256 26.23 30.61 -17.17
C ARG A 256 26.35 32.13 -17.06
N SER A 257 27.50 32.58 -16.56
CA SER A 257 27.90 33.98 -16.43
C SER A 257 29.39 34.10 -16.76
N ASP A 258 29.86 35.32 -17.03
CA ASP A 258 31.27 35.59 -17.35
C ASP A 258 32.27 35.11 -16.28
N LYS A 259 31.84 35.04 -15.02
CA LYS A 259 32.68 34.71 -13.86
C LYS A 259 32.43 33.30 -13.29
N GLY A 260 31.46 32.55 -13.82
CA GLY A 260 31.07 31.23 -13.32
C GLY A 260 29.59 30.91 -13.54
N TRP A 261 29.05 29.99 -12.75
CA TRP A 261 27.64 29.60 -12.77
C TRP A 261 26.86 30.33 -11.68
N LYS A 262 25.79 31.02 -12.05
CA LYS A 262 24.81 31.59 -11.11
C LYS A 262 23.87 30.49 -10.65
N VAL A 263 23.71 30.38 -9.34
CA VAL A 263 22.88 29.34 -8.70
C VAL A 263 21.97 29.99 -7.66
N PRO A 264 20.68 29.60 -7.59
CA PRO A 264 19.78 30.07 -6.55
C PRO A 264 20.30 29.72 -5.15
N PHE A 265 20.32 30.69 -4.25
CA PHE A 265 20.71 30.52 -2.85
C PHE A 265 19.50 30.12 -2.01
N VAL A 266 19.50 28.87 -1.51
CA VAL A 266 18.45 28.35 -0.62
C VAL A 266 19.07 28.02 0.72
N VAL A 267 18.60 28.69 1.78
CA VAL A 267 19.18 28.62 3.13
C VAL A 267 19.35 27.20 3.65
N ASP A 268 18.36 26.33 3.45
CA ASP A 268 18.38 24.97 3.98
C ASP A 268 19.45 24.08 3.35
N ARG A 269 19.82 24.34 2.08
CA ARG A 269 20.90 23.62 1.38
C ARG A 269 22.29 23.91 1.93
N PHE A 270 22.45 24.99 2.70
CA PHE A 270 23.74 25.39 3.29
C PHE A 270 23.91 24.94 4.76
N LYS A 271 23.00 24.11 5.28
CA LYS A 271 23.03 23.66 6.67
C LYS A 271 24.16 22.64 6.90
N GLY A 272 25.31 23.12 7.40
CA GLY A 272 26.43 22.27 7.80
C GLY A 272 27.39 21.91 6.67
N VAL A 273 27.24 22.54 5.51
CA VAL A 273 28.05 22.31 4.31
C VAL A 273 29.41 23.01 4.42
N ARG A 274 30.42 22.43 3.77
CA ARG A 274 31.72 23.05 3.49
C ARG A 274 31.93 23.09 1.98
N LEU A 275 32.17 24.26 1.44
CA LEU A 275 32.49 24.43 0.02
C LEU A 275 34.00 24.28 -0.17
N SER A 276 34.41 23.61 -1.24
CA SER A 276 35.82 23.55 -1.66
C SER A 276 36.33 24.84 -2.30
N TYR A 277 35.42 25.77 -2.59
CA TYR A 277 35.66 27.07 -3.20
C TYR A 277 35.05 28.21 -2.36
N ASP A 278 35.44 29.44 -2.67
CA ASP A 278 34.90 30.64 -2.03
C ASP A 278 33.44 30.87 -2.43
N LEU A 279 32.57 31.12 -1.46
CA LEU A 279 31.19 31.53 -1.72
C LEU A 279 31.18 33.00 -2.12
N MET A 280 30.82 33.28 -3.37
CA MET A 280 30.81 34.63 -3.93
C MET A 280 29.38 35.09 -4.25
N ASP A 281 29.14 36.41 -4.14
CA ASP A 281 27.94 37.02 -4.72
C ASP A 281 27.98 37.03 -6.26
N VAL A 282 26.94 37.54 -6.90
CA VAL A 282 26.85 37.63 -8.37
C VAL A 282 27.90 38.58 -8.97
N ASP A 283 28.40 39.53 -8.19
CA ASP A 283 29.42 40.50 -8.60
C ASP A 283 30.85 39.95 -8.45
N GLY A 284 31.02 38.82 -7.77
CA GLY A 284 32.30 38.16 -7.52
C GLY A 284 32.97 38.56 -6.20
N ASN A 285 32.26 39.24 -5.30
CA ASN A 285 32.77 39.53 -3.96
C ASN A 285 32.68 38.28 -3.08
N VAL A 286 33.77 37.97 -2.38
CA VAL A 286 33.84 36.80 -1.49
C VAL A 286 33.07 37.07 -0.20
N LEU A 287 32.00 36.30 0.02
CA LEU A 287 31.18 36.34 1.23
C LEU A 287 31.72 35.39 2.31
N ILE A 288 32.15 34.19 1.91
CA ILE A 288 32.71 33.16 2.80
C ILE A 288 33.88 32.49 2.09
N LYS A 289 35.01 32.34 2.78
CA LYS A 289 36.19 31.63 2.26
C LYS A 289 35.96 30.12 2.18
N ALA A 290 36.62 29.48 1.23
CA ALA A 290 36.65 28.04 1.04
C ALA A 290 36.98 27.28 2.34
N ASN A 291 36.44 26.06 2.47
CA ASN A 291 36.57 25.16 3.61
C ASN A 291 35.99 25.66 4.95
N THR A 292 35.38 26.85 4.96
CA THR A 292 34.64 27.35 6.13
C THR A 292 33.32 26.59 6.27
N ARG A 293 33.00 26.13 7.48
CA ARG A 293 31.72 25.46 7.76
C ARG A 293 30.60 26.49 7.80
N ILE A 294 29.63 26.34 6.90
CA ILE A 294 28.45 27.20 6.86
C ILE A 294 27.41 26.63 7.84
N THR A 295 27.02 27.43 8.83
CA THR A 295 25.96 27.08 9.77
C THR A 295 24.65 27.71 9.33
N LEU A 296 23.52 27.19 9.81
CA LEU A 296 22.20 27.76 9.51
C LEU A 296 22.10 29.24 9.88
N ARG A 297 22.80 29.68 10.94
CA ARG A 297 22.86 31.10 11.36
C ARG A 297 23.55 31.96 10.31
N ILE A 298 24.66 31.50 9.76
CA ILE A 298 25.40 32.22 8.72
C ILE A 298 24.56 32.27 7.44
N ALA A 299 23.97 31.15 7.03
CA ALA A 299 23.12 31.10 5.84
C ALA A 299 21.89 32.02 5.94
N LYS A 300 21.22 32.05 7.10
CA LYS A 300 20.11 32.98 7.36
C LYS A 300 20.55 34.44 7.33
N LYS A 301 21.74 34.74 7.86
CA LYS A 301 22.31 36.09 7.81
C LYS A 301 22.54 36.52 6.36
N LEU A 302 23.20 35.70 5.55
CA LEU A 302 23.43 35.98 4.13
C LEU A 302 22.13 36.22 3.36
N TYR A 303 21.10 35.43 3.63
CA TYR A 303 19.79 35.63 3.01
C TYR A 303 19.13 36.94 3.46
N ALA A 304 19.24 37.29 4.74
CA ALA A 304 18.73 38.56 5.28
C ALA A 304 19.50 39.77 4.72
N ASP A 305 20.81 39.62 4.47
CA ASP A 305 21.67 40.61 3.85
C ASP A 305 21.41 40.76 2.32
N GLY A 306 20.45 40.02 1.77
CA GLY A 306 19.96 40.17 0.39
C GLY A 306 20.45 39.12 -0.60
N LEU A 307 21.24 38.12 -0.17
CA LEU A 307 21.71 37.07 -1.06
C LEU A 307 20.55 36.20 -1.56
N ARG A 308 20.38 36.16 -2.90
CA ARG A 308 19.38 35.33 -3.60
C ARG A 308 20.01 34.36 -4.57
N GLU A 309 21.15 34.71 -5.12
CA GLU A 309 21.95 33.90 -6.03
C GLU A 309 23.41 34.01 -5.64
N TYR A 310 24.20 32.98 -5.92
CA TYR A 310 25.63 32.94 -5.66
C TYR A 310 26.37 32.38 -6.88
N LEU A 311 27.67 32.70 -6.98
CA LEU A 311 28.53 32.18 -8.04
C LEU A 311 29.23 30.90 -7.63
N VAL A 312 29.17 29.91 -8.52
CA VAL A 312 29.96 28.67 -8.48
C VAL A 312 31.03 28.73 -9.56
N PRO A 313 32.31 28.48 -9.25
CA PRO A 313 33.37 28.44 -10.28
C PRO A 313 33.06 27.39 -11.36
N PHE A 314 33.55 27.58 -12.59
CA PHE A 314 33.32 26.62 -13.68
C PHE A 314 33.75 25.18 -13.35
N ALA A 315 34.84 25.00 -12.60
CA ALA A 315 35.28 23.68 -12.14
C ALA A 315 34.39 23.09 -11.03
N GLY A 316 33.59 23.91 -10.35
CA GLY A 316 32.77 23.53 -9.20
C GLY A 316 31.55 22.67 -9.52
N ILE A 317 31.25 22.46 -10.80
CA ILE A 317 30.18 21.54 -11.25
C ILE A 317 30.67 20.10 -11.42
N SER A 318 31.98 19.85 -11.33
CA SER A 318 32.53 18.50 -11.45
C SER A 318 31.98 17.59 -10.34
N GLY A 319 31.53 16.40 -10.73
CA GLY A 319 30.91 15.42 -9.83
C GLY A 319 29.43 15.65 -9.55
N LEU A 320 28.83 16.75 -10.01
CA LEU A 320 27.37 16.94 -9.95
C LEU A 320 26.67 16.10 -11.02
N PHE A 321 25.47 15.59 -10.70
CA PHE A 321 24.69 14.76 -11.60
C PHE A 321 23.70 15.60 -12.41
N VAL A 322 23.73 15.46 -13.74
CA VAL A 322 22.85 16.22 -14.63
C VAL A 322 21.40 15.72 -14.48
N ALA A 323 20.42 16.63 -14.43
CA ALA A 323 19.02 16.26 -14.26
C ALA A 323 18.33 15.83 -15.57
N THR A 324 18.79 16.34 -16.71
CA THR A 324 18.23 16.09 -18.05
C THR A 324 19.35 15.79 -19.04
N ASP A 325 19.05 15.15 -20.17
CA ASP A 325 20.05 14.93 -21.21
C ASP A 325 20.60 16.28 -21.69
N LEU A 326 21.92 16.43 -21.59
CA LEU A 326 22.62 17.61 -22.04
C LEU A 326 23.09 17.36 -23.46
N VAL A 327 22.51 18.12 -24.39
CA VAL A 327 22.70 17.96 -25.83
C VAL A 327 23.47 19.14 -26.42
N ASP A 328 24.26 18.88 -27.45
CA ASP A 328 24.85 19.93 -28.27
C ASP A 328 23.75 20.64 -29.09
N PRO A 329 23.54 21.95 -28.93
CA PRO A 329 22.53 22.69 -29.70
C PRO A 329 22.74 22.62 -31.22
N ALA A 330 23.98 22.42 -31.70
CA ALA A 330 24.29 22.42 -33.12
C ALA A 330 24.08 21.04 -33.77
N SER A 331 24.57 19.97 -33.16
CA SER A 331 24.48 18.61 -33.72
C SER A 331 23.30 17.78 -33.18
N GLY A 332 22.70 18.18 -32.06
CA GLY A 332 21.73 17.38 -31.32
C GLY A 332 22.32 16.15 -30.64
N ALA A 333 23.64 15.97 -30.66
CA ALA A 333 24.31 14.84 -30.03
C ALA A 333 24.28 14.99 -28.50
N VAL A 334 24.00 13.90 -27.79
CA VAL A 334 24.04 13.86 -26.32
C VAL A 334 25.49 13.94 -25.86
N ILE A 335 25.81 14.95 -25.06
CA ILE A 335 27.12 15.16 -24.44
C ILE A 335 27.19 14.38 -23.13
N VAL A 336 26.16 14.51 -22.29
CA VAL A 336 26.01 13.82 -20.99
C VAL A 336 24.55 13.44 -20.81
N SER A 337 24.28 12.19 -20.47
CA SER A 337 22.91 11.73 -20.29
C SER A 337 22.40 11.98 -18.87
N ALA A 338 21.09 12.13 -18.68
CA ALA A 338 20.45 12.41 -17.40
C ALA A 338 20.86 11.40 -16.31
N GLY A 339 21.20 11.91 -15.14
CA GLY A 339 21.71 11.16 -14.00
C GLY A 339 23.22 10.95 -13.99
N GLU A 340 23.95 11.20 -15.08
CA GLU A 340 25.41 11.05 -15.11
C GLU A 340 26.13 12.23 -14.46
N ALA A 341 27.29 11.94 -13.88
CA ALA A 341 28.14 12.94 -13.27
C ALA A 341 28.95 13.72 -14.32
N ILE A 342 29.16 15.01 -14.09
CA ILE A 342 30.06 15.82 -14.91
C ILE A 342 31.52 15.48 -14.59
N ALA A 343 32.20 14.87 -15.58
CA ALA A 343 33.64 14.68 -15.57
C ALA A 343 34.37 15.93 -16.08
N SER A 344 35.67 16.06 -15.80
CA SER A 344 36.49 17.20 -16.26
C SER A 344 36.49 17.36 -17.78
N GLU A 345 36.40 16.26 -18.53
CA GLU A 345 36.32 16.28 -19.99
C GLU A 345 35.02 16.90 -20.50
N HIS A 346 33.93 16.75 -19.75
CA HIS A 346 32.65 17.34 -20.10
C HIS A 346 32.70 18.86 -19.96
N ILE A 347 33.41 19.40 -18.95
CA ILE A 347 33.54 20.85 -18.73
C ILE A 347 34.13 21.54 -19.95
N VAL A 348 35.17 20.96 -20.55
CA VAL A 348 35.79 21.51 -21.78
C VAL A 348 34.78 21.54 -22.94
N LYS A 349 33.96 20.50 -23.08
CA LYS A 349 32.90 20.45 -24.10
C LYS A 349 31.81 21.50 -23.84
N LEU A 350 31.40 21.69 -22.59
CA LEU A 350 30.42 22.71 -22.20
C LEU A 350 30.92 24.13 -22.53
N GLU A 351 32.22 24.38 -22.38
CA GLU A 351 32.85 25.64 -22.75
C GLU A 351 32.83 25.86 -24.27
N LEU A 352 33.13 24.82 -25.06
CA LEU A 352 33.16 24.87 -26.52
C LEU A 352 31.78 25.05 -27.16
N PHE A 353 30.73 24.43 -26.60
CA PHE A 353 29.37 24.47 -27.13
C PHE A 353 28.51 25.63 -26.62
N ASP A 354 29.11 26.55 -25.85
CA ASP A 354 28.46 27.74 -25.28
C ASP A 354 27.10 27.48 -24.60
N ILE A 355 27.03 26.39 -23.81
CA ILE A 355 25.80 26.03 -23.10
C ILE A 355 25.52 27.05 -22.00
N SER A 356 24.33 27.64 -22.04
CA SER A 356 23.90 28.75 -21.19
C SER A 356 23.28 28.31 -19.87
N GLU A 357 22.65 27.13 -19.82
CA GLU A 357 21.95 26.63 -18.64
C GLU A 357 22.09 25.12 -18.48
N ILE A 358 22.23 24.67 -17.24
CA ILE A 358 22.32 23.24 -16.89
C ILE A 358 21.52 23.00 -15.63
N ALA A 359 20.64 21.99 -15.67
CA ALA A 359 19.95 21.52 -14.47
C ALA A 359 20.70 20.34 -13.85
N PHE A 360 20.95 20.41 -12.54
CA PHE A 360 21.56 19.33 -11.76
C PHE A 360 20.58 18.76 -10.74
N LEU A 361 20.72 17.48 -10.41
CA LEU A 361 20.01 16.85 -9.31
C LEU A 361 20.54 17.38 -7.96
N ASN A 362 19.64 17.75 -7.06
CA ASN A 362 19.98 18.29 -5.74
C ASN A 362 20.44 17.17 -4.76
N ILE A 363 21.62 16.62 -5.01
CA ILE A 363 22.21 15.54 -4.21
C ILE A 363 23.41 16.10 -3.45
N ASP A 364 23.33 16.09 -2.11
CA ASP A 364 24.34 16.67 -1.22
C ASP A 364 25.14 15.62 -0.43
N PHE A 365 24.80 14.33 -0.58
CA PHE A 365 25.40 13.19 0.13
C PHE A 365 25.30 13.25 1.67
N LEU A 366 24.55 14.19 2.22
CA LEU A 366 24.37 14.41 3.65
C LEU A 366 22.91 14.25 4.06
N THR A 367 22.03 14.98 3.40
CA THR A 367 20.58 14.95 3.61
C THR A 367 19.86 14.23 2.47
N VAL A 368 20.36 14.41 1.25
CA VAL A 368 19.85 13.79 0.02
C VAL A 368 20.97 12.95 -0.59
N GLY A 369 20.85 11.62 -0.46
CA GLY A 369 21.77 10.66 -1.04
C GLY A 369 21.29 10.17 -2.42
N PRO A 370 22.20 9.71 -3.29
CA PRO A 370 21.89 9.23 -4.64
C PRO A 370 21.29 7.81 -4.66
N TYR A 371 20.42 7.45 -3.72
CA TYR A 371 19.95 6.07 -3.54
C TYR A 371 19.15 5.52 -4.73
N VAL A 372 18.15 6.29 -5.18
CA VAL A 372 17.33 5.93 -6.35
C VAL A 372 18.15 6.04 -7.63
N LEU A 373 19.07 7.02 -7.70
CA LEU A 373 19.94 7.23 -8.85
C LEU A 373 20.88 6.04 -9.03
N ASN A 374 21.57 5.62 -7.97
CA ASN A 374 22.45 4.46 -7.96
C ASN A 374 21.70 3.18 -8.34
N THR A 375 20.45 3.05 -7.90
CA THR A 375 19.60 1.91 -8.26
C THR A 375 19.26 1.94 -9.76
N LEU A 376 18.89 3.11 -10.29
CA LEU A 376 18.58 3.33 -11.70
C LEU A 376 19.75 3.02 -12.64
N PHE A 377 20.98 3.28 -12.21
CA PHE A 377 22.17 2.94 -12.99
C PHE A 377 22.37 1.44 -13.19
N LEU A 378 21.84 0.58 -12.31
CA LEU A 378 21.92 -0.87 -12.49
C LEU A 378 21.05 -1.38 -13.64
N ASP A 379 19.97 -0.66 -13.96
CA ASP A 379 18.92 -1.13 -14.87
C ASP A 379 18.50 -0.06 -15.89
N ARG A 380 19.36 0.91 -16.19
CA ARG A 380 19.03 2.09 -17.01
C ARG A 380 18.40 1.77 -18.37
N HIS A 381 18.78 0.64 -18.96
CA HIS A 381 18.29 0.19 -20.28
C HIS A 381 17.04 -0.69 -20.23
N ILE A 382 16.54 -1.01 -19.03
CA ILE A 382 15.33 -1.81 -18.86
C ILE A 382 14.09 -0.97 -19.19
N THR A 383 13.27 -1.47 -20.11
CA THR A 383 11.99 -0.87 -20.48
C THR A 383 10.89 -1.25 -19.50
N GLN A 384 9.72 -0.60 -19.60
CA GLN A 384 8.54 -1.01 -18.84
C GLN A 384 8.15 -2.47 -19.11
N GLU A 385 8.25 -2.93 -20.36
CA GLU A 385 7.90 -4.30 -20.72
C GLU A 385 8.86 -5.31 -20.09
N ASP A 386 10.16 -5.05 -20.17
CA ASP A 386 11.18 -5.87 -19.52
C ASP A 386 10.96 -5.95 -18.00
N ALA A 387 10.60 -4.83 -17.39
CA ALA A 387 10.33 -4.77 -15.97
C ALA A 387 9.13 -5.64 -15.57
N LEU A 388 8.05 -5.54 -16.35
CA LEU A 388 6.84 -6.36 -16.20
C LEU A 388 7.14 -7.86 -16.36
N PHE A 389 7.91 -8.25 -17.37
CA PHE A 389 8.31 -9.65 -17.59
C PHE A 389 9.18 -10.18 -16.46
N GLU A 390 10.12 -9.39 -15.94
CA GLU A 390 10.96 -9.82 -14.81
C GLU A 390 10.15 -10.01 -13.52
N ILE A 391 9.22 -9.09 -13.24
CA ILE A 391 8.30 -9.24 -12.09
C ILE A 391 7.46 -10.51 -12.26
N TYR A 392 6.90 -10.74 -13.46
CA TYR A 392 6.14 -11.96 -13.75
C TYR A 392 6.96 -13.21 -13.53
N ARG A 393 8.19 -13.26 -14.05
CA ARG A 393 9.09 -14.42 -13.94
C ARG A 393 9.46 -14.76 -12.49
N VAL A 394 9.56 -13.75 -11.62
CA VAL A 394 9.81 -13.95 -10.18
C VAL A 394 8.59 -14.57 -9.49
N LEU A 395 7.38 -14.19 -9.91
CA LEU A 395 6.13 -14.66 -9.30
C LEU A 395 5.68 -16.01 -9.85
N ARG A 396 5.84 -16.22 -11.16
CA ARG A 396 5.47 -17.43 -11.91
C ARG A 396 6.64 -17.90 -12.75
N SER A 397 7.40 -18.84 -12.21
CA SER A 397 8.52 -19.47 -12.91
C SER A 397 8.02 -20.51 -13.91
N GLY A 398 8.46 -20.44 -15.17
CA GLY A 398 8.28 -21.51 -16.16
C GLY A 398 7.19 -21.29 -17.21
N GLU A 399 6.48 -20.17 -17.16
CA GLU A 399 5.54 -19.76 -18.21
C GLU A 399 6.19 -18.71 -19.13
N SER A 400 5.93 -18.80 -20.44
CA SER A 400 6.27 -17.77 -21.42
C SER A 400 5.00 -16.97 -21.74
N PRO A 401 4.65 -15.95 -20.94
CA PRO A 401 3.43 -15.19 -21.16
C PRO A 401 3.57 -14.23 -22.35
N ASN A 402 2.43 -13.81 -22.90
CA ASN A 402 2.40 -12.63 -23.76
C ASN A 402 2.34 -11.36 -22.89
N LEU A 403 2.66 -10.21 -23.47
CA LEU A 403 2.69 -8.93 -22.75
C LEU A 403 1.32 -8.57 -22.13
N GLU A 404 0.21 -8.87 -22.81
CA GLU A 404 -1.14 -8.59 -22.32
C GLU A 404 -1.48 -9.37 -21.05
N ALA A 405 -1.13 -10.66 -20.99
CA ALA A 405 -1.33 -11.48 -19.80
C ALA A 405 -0.49 -10.95 -18.63
N VAL A 406 0.75 -10.53 -18.89
CA VAL A 406 1.61 -9.94 -17.85
C VAL A 406 1.02 -8.64 -17.31
N LYS A 407 0.59 -7.72 -18.19
CA LYS A 407 -0.04 -6.44 -17.80
C LYS A 407 -1.30 -6.70 -16.97
N SER A 408 -2.16 -7.61 -17.43
CA SER A 408 -3.38 -7.99 -16.72
C SER A 408 -3.09 -8.61 -15.35
N PHE A 409 -2.09 -9.50 -15.27
CA PHE A 409 -1.66 -10.12 -14.02
C PHE A 409 -1.10 -9.08 -13.02
N PHE A 410 -0.25 -8.16 -13.48
CA PHE A 410 0.31 -7.10 -12.64
C PHE A 410 -0.81 -6.18 -12.12
N LYS A 411 -1.73 -5.76 -13.00
CA LYS A 411 -2.89 -4.94 -12.62
C LYS A 411 -3.79 -5.66 -11.60
N GLY A 412 -4.11 -6.94 -11.84
CA GLY A 412 -4.95 -7.73 -10.95
C GLY A 412 -4.32 -7.98 -9.57
N SER A 413 -3.01 -8.15 -9.51
CA SER A 413 -2.29 -8.50 -8.27
C SER A 413 -1.97 -7.28 -7.40
N PHE A 414 -1.64 -6.14 -7.99
CA PHE A 414 -1.12 -4.97 -7.26
C PHE A 414 -2.01 -3.73 -7.33
N LEU A 415 -2.73 -3.52 -8.43
CA LEU A 415 -3.46 -2.28 -8.69
C LEU A 415 -4.99 -2.41 -8.52
N SER A 416 -5.56 -3.62 -8.53
CA SER A 416 -7.00 -3.81 -8.37
C SER A 416 -7.55 -3.24 -7.06
N GLN A 417 -6.72 -3.17 -6.01
CA GLN A 417 -7.04 -2.52 -4.74
C GLN A 417 -6.70 -1.01 -4.72
N ILE A 418 -5.76 -0.55 -5.56
CA ILE A 418 -5.30 0.84 -5.62
C ILE A 418 -6.20 1.67 -6.54
N ASP A 419 -6.63 1.14 -7.69
CA ASP A 419 -7.56 1.80 -8.61
C ASP A 419 -8.89 2.11 -7.90
N MET A 420 -9.35 1.23 -7.01
CA MET A 420 -10.54 1.45 -6.20
C MET A 420 -10.36 2.62 -5.21
N ILE A 421 -9.15 2.81 -4.65
CA ILE A 421 -8.82 3.93 -3.76
C ILE A 421 -8.65 5.23 -4.56
N CYS A 422 -8.03 5.18 -5.74
CA CYS A 422 -7.88 6.34 -6.62
C CYS A 422 -9.24 6.81 -7.16
N GLN A 423 -10.14 5.89 -7.56
CA GLN A 423 -11.52 6.23 -7.94
C GLN A 423 -12.29 6.85 -6.77
N LEU A 424 -12.15 6.31 -5.55
CA LEU A 424 -12.77 6.89 -4.35
C LEU A 424 -12.24 8.29 -4.03
N LEU A 425 -10.96 8.57 -4.31
CA LEU A 425 -10.37 9.90 -4.10
C LEU A 425 -10.76 10.90 -5.19
N GLU A 426 -10.94 10.45 -6.44
CA GLU A 426 -11.48 11.27 -7.54
C GLU A 426 -12.98 11.56 -7.38
N GLU A 427 -13.77 10.66 -6.78
CA GLU A 427 -15.19 10.89 -6.48
C GLU A 427 -15.40 11.82 -5.26
N LEU A 428 -14.38 11.99 -4.42
CA LEU A 428 -14.40 12.87 -3.24
C LEU A 428 -13.78 14.25 -3.49
N SER A 429 -13.15 14.48 -4.64
CA SER A 429 -12.60 15.78 -5.10
C SER A 429 -13.55 16.46 -6.08
#